data_AF-A0A2K8U7V6-F1
#
_entry.id   AF-A0A2K8U7V6-F1
#
_cell.length_a   1.000
_cell.length_b   1.000
_cell.length_c   1.000
_cell.angle_alpha   90.00
_cell.angle_beta   90.00
_cell.angle_gamma   90.00
#
_symmetry.space_group_name_H-M   'P 1'
#
loop_
_entity.id
_entity.type
_entity.pdbx_description
1 polymer ?
#
loop_
_entity_poly.entity_id
_entity_poly.type
_entity_poly.pdbx_seq_one_letter_code
_entity_poly.pdbx_strand_id
1 'polypeptide(L)'
;MDGVLIDSLSFAIQASRRLIMERYGSQVSVDADFLKSVFPLDPPAYWRAILAHLQDQCGAPLPSTDAETMCEDYLAARLTATFPILPGIPDILADLARRAIPCAVVSNNPLSQTIAILNNCGLRDSFSVIVGNDDPALRKKPAPDTYLFAAKQLGLDPTRCVVVEDSILGVAAGIAAGCRTIGVATGSADTGALEAAGSARVYSSFRENVADLRFGDVRIKQIVTLNEFLSHMVEHIAWRLGTSIDFAWNNNDSRAAGALLGTALRRFPLKTASAACLGMIDDGSAEVLVDTGRAPGVFHLNAQGEVALDWFLSLRCEQLSNGAPLQEFLAGLAEGLQAAIDVTICSAEDPHHTWEGVFRAVGISLSRIFGPVRPVHAAPTTDGQENTRVLGDLRVHSVGSDLCEVTRRTAESEVSLVIDFARRQPSAIHLQVGPSICTEGFSELLLALADNAGFTLQLSFTASVITSSHVLFEDVALVIGRALLELLVIRMMSQGTDGAGSNIHTAADLQNLAVGVALSVEGRKFWSFVPFGESYSQLRRRILVGQDVFGTLRSEDLDDFVDGLAGGLAASIMIHIRRPVSPDETWLGVFTGLGKAIAEAFLPNPFRRGVPPGVKATLS
;
A
#
# COMPACT_ATOMS: atom_id res chain seq x y z
N MET A 1 14.04 4.34 -31.24
CA MET A 1 12.92 4.52 -32.21
C MET A 1 11.87 3.49 -31.87
N ASP A 2 12.17 2.23 -32.14
CA ASP A 2 11.51 1.07 -31.54
C ASP A 2 11.44 1.25 -30.02
N GLY A 3 10.30 0.94 -29.39
CA GLY A 3 10.09 1.01 -27.94
C GLY A 3 10.15 2.41 -27.30
N VAL A 4 10.53 3.46 -28.04
CA VAL A 4 10.65 4.85 -27.54
C VAL A 4 9.67 5.79 -28.24
N LEU A 5 9.60 5.74 -29.57
CA LEU A 5 8.69 6.58 -30.36
C LEU A 5 7.43 5.80 -30.77
N ILE A 6 7.61 4.52 -31.07
CA ILE A 6 6.60 3.65 -31.65
C ILE A 6 6.54 2.31 -30.91
N ASP A 7 5.35 1.73 -30.87
CA ASP A 7 5.12 0.38 -30.35
C ASP A 7 5.44 -0.68 -31.42
N SER A 8 6.74 -0.91 -31.61
CA SER A 8 7.28 -1.95 -32.50
C SER A 8 7.19 -3.35 -31.89
N LEU A 9 7.10 -3.46 -30.55
CA LEU A 9 7.06 -4.75 -29.85
C LEU A 9 5.71 -5.44 -30.07
N SER A 10 4.59 -4.71 -29.93
CA SER A 10 3.27 -5.25 -30.22
C SER A 10 3.16 -5.72 -31.67
N PHE A 11 3.72 -4.97 -32.61
CA PHE A 11 3.82 -5.41 -34.01
C PHE A 11 4.64 -6.70 -34.13
N ALA A 12 5.81 -6.78 -33.50
CA ALA A 12 6.65 -7.97 -33.58
C ALA A 12 5.95 -9.21 -33.04
N ILE A 13 5.24 -9.08 -31.91
CA ILE A 13 4.44 -10.16 -31.33
C ILE A 13 3.34 -10.62 -32.31
N GLN A 14 2.56 -9.68 -32.84
CA GLN A 14 1.45 -9.98 -33.75
C GLN A 14 1.93 -10.56 -35.08
N ALA A 15 2.96 -9.97 -35.69
CA ALA A 15 3.54 -10.42 -36.95
C ALA A 15 4.16 -11.81 -36.80
N SER A 16 4.87 -12.07 -35.70
CA SER A 16 5.48 -13.38 -35.46
C SER A 16 4.42 -14.46 -35.28
N ARG A 17 3.40 -14.21 -34.45
CA ARG A 17 2.27 -15.14 -34.27
C ARG A 17 1.54 -15.41 -35.58
N ARG A 18 1.31 -14.38 -36.40
CA ARG A 18 0.68 -14.52 -37.71
C ARG A 18 1.52 -15.37 -38.65
N LEU A 19 2.82 -15.08 -38.80
CA LEU A 19 3.71 -15.85 -39.68
C LEU A 19 3.85 -17.30 -39.22
N ILE A 20 3.96 -17.55 -37.91
CA ILE A 20 3.97 -18.90 -37.35
C ILE A 20 2.67 -19.64 -37.67
N MET A 21 1.52 -19.00 -37.47
CA MET A 21 0.21 -19.58 -37.78
C MET A 21 0.06 -19.88 -39.29
N GLU A 22 0.49 -18.97 -40.16
CA GLU A 22 0.44 -19.13 -41.62
C GLU A 22 1.33 -20.29 -42.11
N ARG A 23 2.46 -20.55 -41.45
CA ARG A 23 3.45 -21.56 -41.87
C ARG A 23 3.23 -22.92 -41.22
N TYR A 24 2.82 -22.95 -39.96
CA TYR A 24 2.76 -24.16 -39.13
C TYR A 24 1.35 -24.51 -38.64
N GLY A 25 0.35 -23.65 -38.90
CA GLY A 25 -1.05 -23.85 -38.52
C GLY A 25 -1.39 -23.33 -37.12
N SER A 26 -2.69 -23.25 -36.82
CA SER A 26 -3.22 -22.63 -35.59
C SER A 26 -2.91 -23.37 -34.29
N GLN A 27 -2.37 -24.58 -34.37
CA GLN A 27 -1.98 -25.40 -33.21
C GLN A 27 -0.57 -25.04 -32.69
N VAL A 28 0.24 -24.35 -33.51
CA VAL A 28 1.58 -23.91 -33.13
C VAL A 28 1.49 -22.45 -32.71
N SER A 29 1.93 -22.18 -31.48
CA SER A 29 1.92 -20.83 -30.92
C SER A 29 3.16 -20.58 -30.10
N VAL A 30 3.51 -19.30 -29.96
CA VAL A 30 4.62 -18.85 -29.14
C VAL A 30 4.10 -17.82 -28.13
N ASP A 31 4.62 -17.94 -26.92
CA ASP A 31 4.24 -17.04 -25.84
C ASP A 31 4.77 -15.61 -26.06
N ALA A 32 4.01 -14.62 -25.58
CA ALA A 32 4.37 -13.22 -25.76
C ALA A 32 5.61 -12.83 -24.93
N ASP A 33 5.79 -13.40 -23.75
CA ASP A 33 6.94 -13.10 -22.89
C ASP A 33 8.22 -13.67 -23.51
N PHE A 34 8.14 -14.86 -24.13
CA PHE A 34 9.26 -15.38 -24.92
C PHE A 34 9.61 -14.45 -26.07
N LEU A 35 8.63 -14.03 -26.89
CA LEU A 35 8.89 -13.11 -28.01
C LEU A 35 9.47 -11.77 -27.55
N LYS A 36 8.99 -11.23 -26.42
CA LYS A 36 9.56 -10.03 -25.79
C LYS A 36 11.00 -10.25 -25.37
N SER A 37 11.35 -11.41 -24.79
CA SER A 37 12.70 -11.71 -24.32
C SER A 37 13.73 -11.78 -25.46
N VAL A 38 13.33 -12.21 -26.66
CA VAL A 38 14.21 -12.29 -27.84
C VAL A 38 14.12 -11.07 -28.75
N PHE A 39 13.17 -10.15 -28.54
CA PHE A 39 13.00 -8.92 -29.32
C PHE A 39 14.27 -8.05 -29.47
N PRO A 40 15.18 -7.97 -28.48
CA PRO A 40 16.43 -7.22 -28.64
C PRO A 40 17.40 -7.77 -29.69
N LEU A 41 17.23 -9.02 -30.13
CA LEU A 41 18.09 -9.66 -31.13
C LEU A 41 17.89 -9.03 -32.51
N ASP A 42 18.92 -9.10 -33.35
CA ASP A 42 18.76 -8.74 -34.75
C ASP A 42 17.80 -9.73 -35.45
N PRO A 43 17.04 -9.30 -36.47
CA PRO A 43 15.97 -10.11 -37.07
C PRO A 43 16.36 -11.55 -37.46
N PRO A 44 17.56 -11.82 -38.02
CA PRO A 44 17.99 -13.19 -38.28
C PRO A 44 18.16 -14.04 -37.01
N ALA A 45 18.76 -13.49 -35.94
CA ALA A 45 18.91 -14.22 -34.69
C ALA A 45 17.59 -14.36 -33.92
N TYR A 46 16.72 -13.35 -34.00
CA TYR A 46 15.34 -13.38 -33.49
C TYR A 46 14.57 -14.59 -34.04
N TRP A 47 14.56 -14.78 -35.36
CA TRP A 47 13.86 -15.92 -35.98
C TRP A 47 14.54 -17.26 -35.71
N ARG A 48 15.87 -17.32 -35.66
CA ARG A 48 16.58 -18.53 -35.24
C ARG A 48 16.20 -18.95 -33.81
N ALA A 49 16.08 -18.00 -32.88
CA ALA A 49 15.68 -18.27 -31.51
C ALA A 49 14.22 -18.75 -31.42
N ILE A 50 13.30 -18.13 -32.17
CA ILE A 50 11.89 -18.55 -32.21
C ILE A 50 11.74 -19.97 -32.76
N LEU A 51 12.38 -20.28 -33.89
CA LEU A 51 12.27 -21.61 -34.48
C LEU A 51 12.90 -22.68 -33.57
N ALA A 52 14.03 -22.37 -32.91
CA ALA A 52 14.62 -23.26 -31.92
C ALA A 52 13.69 -23.52 -30.73
N HIS A 53 13.00 -22.49 -30.22
CA HIS A 53 12.04 -22.62 -29.14
C HIS A 53 10.81 -23.46 -29.53
N LEU A 54 10.27 -23.22 -30.73
CA LEU A 54 9.15 -24.03 -31.25
C LEU A 54 9.56 -25.50 -31.48
N GLN A 55 10.79 -25.74 -31.94
CA GLN A 55 11.33 -27.08 -32.14
C GLN A 55 11.43 -27.87 -30.83
N ASP A 56 11.81 -27.21 -29.74
CA ASP A 56 11.87 -27.78 -28.39
C ASP A 56 10.45 -28.10 -27.86
N GLN A 57 9.49 -27.19 -28.08
CA GLN A 57 8.10 -27.37 -27.65
C GLN A 57 7.36 -28.49 -28.41
N CYS A 58 7.57 -28.62 -29.72
CA CYS A 58 6.83 -29.57 -30.55
C CYS A 58 7.40 -31.00 -30.50
N GLY A 59 8.65 -31.19 -30.09
CA GLY A 59 9.30 -32.51 -29.98
C GLY A 59 9.46 -33.28 -31.31
N ALA A 60 9.09 -32.68 -32.45
CA ALA A 60 9.19 -33.24 -33.81
C ALA A 60 9.72 -32.17 -34.78
N PRO A 61 10.43 -32.54 -35.86
CA PRO A 61 11.00 -31.56 -36.80
C PRO A 61 9.90 -30.67 -37.40
N LEU A 62 10.05 -29.35 -37.26
CA LEU A 62 9.18 -28.41 -37.96
C LEU A 62 9.43 -28.50 -39.49
N PRO A 63 8.39 -28.30 -40.33
CA PRO A 63 8.53 -28.19 -41.79
C PRO A 63 9.65 -27.20 -42.20
N SER A 64 10.27 -27.46 -43.35
CA SER A 64 11.51 -26.84 -43.87
C SER A 64 11.42 -25.36 -44.28
N THR A 65 10.78 -24.51 -43.49
CA THR A 65 10.97 -23.05 -43.64
C THR A 65 12.20 -22.67 -42.82
N ASP A 66 13.19 -22.08 -43.48
CA ASP A 66 14.39 -21.61 -42.80
C ASP A 66 14.14 -20.25 -42.11
N ALA A 67 14.98 -19.92 -41.13
CA ALA A 67 14.85 -18.68 -40.36
C ALA A 67 14.97 -17.45 -41.26
N GLU A 68 15.70 -17.58 -42.36
CA GLU A 68 15.91 -16.59 -43.40
C GLU A 68 14.59 -16.20 -44.07
N THR A 69 13.78 -17.16 -44.53
CA THR A 69 12.48 -16.88 -45.14
C THR A 69 11.53 -16.16 -44.17
N MET A 70 11.46 -16.64 -42.92
CA MET A 70 10.65 -15.99 -41.87
C MET A 70 11.12 -14.56 -41.60
N CYS A 71 12.43 -14.35 -41.60
CA CYS A 71 13.05 -13.03 -41.43
C CYS A 71 12.74 -12.10 -42.61
N GLU A 72 12.80 -12.58 -43.85
CA GLU A 72 12.47 -11.79 -45.04
C GLU A 72 11.00 -11.34 -45.03
N ASP A 73 10.07 -12.27 -44.78
CA ASP A 73 8.63 -11.96 -44.69
C ASP A 73 8.33 -10.97 -43.56
N TYR A 74 8.98 -11.15 -42.41
CA TYR A 74 8.87 -10.25 -41.26
C TYR A 74 9.37 -8.84 -41.59
N LEU A 75 10.54 -8.72 -42.21
CA LEU A 75 11.11 -7.43 -42.59
C LEU A 75 10.29 -6.73 -43.67
N ALA A 76 9.77 -7.47 -44.66
CA ALA A 76 8.88 -6.93 -45.69
C ALA A 76 7.58 -6.37 -45.08
N ALA A 77 6.98 -7.10 -44.15
CA ALA A 77 5.82 -6.64 -43.40
C ALA A 77 6.15 -5.40 -42.54
N ARG A 78 7.31 -5.40 -41.88
CA ARG A 78 7.76 -4.30 -41.01
C ARG A 78 7.96 -2.99 -41.77
N LEU A 79 8.49 -3.04 -42.99
CA LEU A 79 8.77 -1.86 -43.82
C LEU A 79 7.51 -1.14 -44.32
N THR A 80 6.42 -1.88 -44.49
CA THR A 80 5.13 -1.35 -44.98
C THR A 80 4.14 -1.07 -43.85
N ALA A 81 4.46 -1.49 -42.63
CA ALA A 81 3.62 -1.28 -41.46
C ALA A 81 3.60 0.20 -41.03
N THR A 82 2.46 0.58 -40.45
CA THR A 82 2.31 1.78 -39.63
C THR A 82 2.22 1.34 -38.18
N PHE A 83 3.06 1.91 -37.33
CA PHE A 83 3.12 1.56 -35.92
C PHE A 83 2.31 2.56 -35.08
N PRO A 84 1.64 2.10 -34.01
CA PRO A 84 1.11 3.02 -33.02
C PRO A 84 2.25 3.88 -32.45
N ILE A 85 2.05 5.20 -32.44
CA ILE A 85 2.94 6.13 -31.74
C ILE A 85 2.68 6.00 -30.25
N LEU A 86 3.74 5.95 -29.43
CA LEU A 86 3.58 5.83 -27.99
C LEU A 86 2.86 7.08 -27.41
N PRO A 87 1.87 6.92 -26.52
CA PRO A 87 1.13 8.05 -25.96
C PRO A 87 2.05 9.06 -25.28
N GLY A 88 1.87 10.36 -25.58
CA GLY A 88 2.72 11.45 -25.06
C GLY A 88 3.86 11.88 -25.99
N ILE A 89 4.31 11.01 -26.91
CA ILE A 89 5.36 11.37 -27.88
C ILE A 89 4.97 12.53 -28.79
N PRO A 90 3.74 12.62 -29.36
CA PRO A 90 3.36 13.77 -30.18
C PRO A 90 3.48 15.10 -29.43
N ASP A 91 3.05 15.15 -28.17
CA ASP A 91 3.09 16.36 -27.35
C ASP A 91 4.54 16.74 -26.99
N ILE A 92 5.38 15.76 -26.66
CA ILE A 92 6.80 15.95 -26.41
C ILE A 92 7.49 16.53 -27.65
N LEU A 93 7.29 15.93 -28.83
CA LEU A 93 7.91 16.41 -30.06
C LEU A 93 7.44 17.82 -30.43
N ALA A 94 6.14 18.12 -30.22
CA ALA A 94 5.60 19.46 -30.42
C ALA A 94 6.20 20.49 -29.44
N ASP A 95 6.43 20.12 -28.17
CA ASP A 95 7.08 20.99 -27.18
C ASP A 95 8.55 21.24 -27.50
N LEU A 96 9.28 20.19 -27.90
CA LEU A 96 10.69 20.30 -28.33
C LEU A 96 10.82 21.21 -29.56
N ALA A 97 9.94 21.06 -30.54
CA ALA A 97 9.90 21.93 -31.72
C ALA A 97 9.62 23.39 -31.33
N ARG A 98 8.64 23.64 -30.44
CA ARG A 98 8.31 24.99 -29.95
C ARG A 98 9.48 25.66 -29.23
N ARG A 99 10.31 24.87 -28.56
CA ARG A 99 11.53 25.33 -27.85
C ARG A 99 12.78 25.36 -28.74
N ALA A 100 12.65 25.02 -30.01
CA ALA A 100 13.76 24.88 -30.96
C ALA A 100 14.87 23.92 -30.46
N ILE A 101 14.49 22.84 -29.77
CA ILE A 101 15.42 21.80 -29.34
C ILE A 101 15.61 20.81 -30.50
N PRO A 102 16.80 20.71 -31.09
CA PRO A 102 17.04 19.83 -32.22
C PRO A 102 17.00 18.36 -31.77
N CYS A 103 16.37 17.51 -32.59
CA CYS A 103 16.17 16.09 -32.28
C CYS A 103 16.85 15.20 -33.31
N ALA A 104 17.35 14.04 -32.85
CA ALA A 104 17.89 12.99 -33.70
C ALA A 104 17.29 11.62 -33.36
N VAL A 105 17.23 10.74 -34.37
CA VAL A 105 16.93 9.31 -34.17
C VAL A 105 18.19 8.50 -34.37
N VAL A 106 18.53 7.65 -33.40
CA VAL A 106 19.65 6.70 -33.48
C VAL A 106 19.11 5.28 -33.36
N SER A 107 19.36 4.45 -34.38
CA SER A 107 18.74 3.14 -34.56
C SER A 107 19.79 2.07 -34.86
N ASN A 108 19.61 0.87 -34.30
CA ASN A 108 20.38 -0.31 -34.72
C ASN A 108 19.79 -0.94 -36.01
N ASN A 109 18.78 -0.33 -36.64
CA ASN A 109 18.30 -0.69 -37.98
C ASN A 109 19.05 0.10 -39.07
N PRO A 110 19.07 -0.36 -40.32
CA PRO A 110 19.62 0.41 -41.43
C PRO A 110 18.95 1.78 -41.58
N LEU A 111 19.69 2.78 -42.07
CA LEU A 111 19.20 4.15 -42.21
C LEU A 111 17.94 4.23 -43.09
N SER A 112 17.95 3.55 -44.23
CA SER A 112 16.82 3.54 -45.18
C SER A 112 15.53 2.99 -44.55
N GLN A 113 15.63 1.93 -43.75
CA GLN A 113 14.49 1.34 -43.04
C GLN A 113 13.96 2.28 -41.96
N THR A 114 14.87 2.91 -41.20
CA THR A 114 14.52 3.87 -40.14
C THR A 114 13.77 5.07 -40.74
N ILE A 115 14.23 5.60 -41.87
CA ILE A 115 13.55 6.70 -42.58
C ILE A 115 12.16 6.26 -43.08
N ALA A 116 12.05 5.07 -43.68
CA ALA A 116 10.77 4.55 -44.17
C ALA A 116 9.74 4.41 -43.05
N ILE A 117 10.12 3.82 -41.91
CA ILE A 117 9.24 3.66 -40.75
C ILE A 117 8.80 5.02 -40.19
N LEU A 118 9.74 5.96 -40.04
CA LEU A 118 9.43 7.31 -39.56
C LEU A 118 8.48 8.07 -40.52
N ASN A 119 8.62 7.87 -41.83
CA ASN A 119 7.69 8.44 -42.83
C ASN A 119 6.29 7.84 -42.69
N ASN A 120 6.18 6.52 -42.59
CA ASN A 120 4.89 5.82 -42.43
C ASN A 120 4.15 6.28 -41.16
N CYS A 121 4.90 6.60 -40.10
CA CYS A 121 4.33 7.09 -38.84
C CYS A 121 4.16 8.62 -38.80
N GLY A 122 4.52 9.36 -39.86
CA GLY A 122 4.45 10.83 -39.88
C GLY A 122 5.40 11.54 -38.91
N LEU A 123 6.47 10.88 -38.47
CA LEU A 123 7.42 11.38 -37.48
C LEU A 123 8.71 11.92 -38.08
N ARG A 124 8.99 11.66 -39.36
CA ARG A 124 10.26 12.00 -40.03
C ARG A 124 10.65 13.48 -39.84
N ASP A 125 9.70 14.39 -40.02
CA ASP A 125 9.96 15.83 -40.01
C ASP A 125 10.27 16.38 -38.62
N SER A 126 10.07 15.58 -37.56
CA SER A 126 10.43 15.94 -36.19
C SER A 126 11.93 15.82 -35.91
N PHE A 127 12.73 15.28 -36.84
CA PHE A 127 14.15 14.95 -36.61
C PHE A 127 15.07 15.58 -37.65
N SER A 128 16.07 16.33 -37.17
CA SER A 128 17.10 16.95 -38.01
C SER A 128 18.13 15.96 -38.49
N VAL A 129 18.41 14.92 -37.69
CA VAL A 129 19.43 13.90 -37.95
C VAL A 129 18.84 12.51 -37.73
N ILE A 130 19.15 11.57 -38.62
CA ILE A 130 18.80 10.15 -38.46
C ILE A 130 20.06 9.33 -38.71
N VAL A 131 20.38 8.44 -37.78
CA VAL A 131 21.56 7.57 -37.82
C VAL A 131 21.09 6.12 -37.77
N GLY A 132 21.43 5.35 -38.80
CA GLY A 132 21.25 3.91 -38.86
C GLY A 132 22.52 3.14 -38.49
N ASN A 133 22.50 1.82 -38.70
CA ASN A 133 23.61 0.91 -38.40
C ASN A 133 24.48 0.52 -39.61
N ASP A 134 24.28 1.20 -40.74
CA ASP A 134 24.82 0.86 -42.07
C ASP A 134 26.14 1.57 -42.42
N ASP A 135 26.61 2.50 -41.58
CA ASP A 135 27.95 3.07 -41.70
C ASP A 135 29.00 2.11 -41.12
N PRO A 136 29.86 1.48 -41.94
CA PRO A 136 30.86 0.53 -41.47
C PRO A 136 31.96 1.16 -40.59
N ALA A 137 32.07 2.50 -40.57
CA ALA A 137 32.99 3.21 -39.69
C ALA A 137 32.47 3.36 -38.25
N LEU A 138 31.20 3.05 -37.99
CA LEU A 138 30.57 3.17 -36.68
C LEU A 138 30.32 1.78 -36.07
N ARG A 139 30.78 1.56 -34.84
CA ARG A 139 30.41 0.36 -34.08
C ARG A 139 28.97 0.51 -33.58
N LYS A 140 28.22 -0.59 -33.60
CA LYS A 140 26.83 -0.65 -33.14
C LYS A 140 26.74 -0.52 -31.61
N LYS A 141 25.56 -0.14 -31.10
CA LYS A 141 25.26 -0.15 -29.66
C LYS A 141 25.62 -1.55 -29.10
N PRO A 142 26.39 -1.66 -28.01
CA PRO A 142 26.58 -0.68 -26.95
C PRO A 142 27.76 0.29 -27.13
N ALA A 143 28.46 0.28 -28.27
CA ALA A 143 29.49 1.29 -28.53
C ALA A 143 28.87 2.70 -28.69
N PRO A 144 29.55 3.77 -28.26
CA PRO A 144 29.00 5.13 -28.25
C PRO A 144 28.98 5.79 -29.63
N ASP A 145 29.62 5.18 -30.64
CA ASP A 145 29.95 5.79 -31.93
C ASP A 145 28.74 6.44 -32.62
N THR A 146 27.58 5.77 -32.60
CA THR A 146 26.35 6.27 -33.25
C THR A 146 25.76 7.50 -32.55
N TYR A 147 25.86 7.61 -31.23
CA TYR A 147 25.44 8.79 -30.47
C TYR A 147 26.42 9.96 -30.64
N LEU A 148 27.72 9.67 -30.61
CA LEU A 148 28.76 10.68 -30.87
C LEU A 148 28.63 11.26 -32.28
N PHE A 149 28.35 10.40 -33.26
CA PHE A 149 28.10 10.82 -34.63
C PHE A 149 26.84 11.69 -34.72
N ALA A 150 25.72 11.29 -34.10
CA ALA A 150 24.50 12.09 -34.08
C ALA A 150 24.72 13.47 -33.45
N ALA A 151 25.38 13.54 -32.28
CA ALA A 151 25.70 14.81 -31.62
C ALA A 151 26.58 15.71 -32.49
N LYS A 152 27.60 15.14 -33.16
CA LYS A 152 28.46 15.85 -34.12
C LYS A 152 27.65 16.44 -35.28
N GLN A 153 26.72 15.68 -35.85
CA GLN A 153 25.87 16.15 -36.95
C GLN A 153 24.90 17.26 -36.50
N LEU A 154 24.46 17.23 -35.24
CA LEU A 154 23.69 18.32 -34.64
C LEU A 154 24.55 19.53 -34.25
N GLY A 155 25.88 19.43 -34.30
CA GLY A 155 26.81 20.47 -33.85
C GLY A 155 26.79 20.68 -32.32
N LEU A 156 26.48 19.62 -31.56
CA LEU A 156 26.33 19.66 -30.11
C LEU A 156 27.39 18.81 -29.40
N ASP A 157 27.75 19.24 -28.19
CA ASP A 157 28.53 18.44 -27.25
C ASP A 157 27.63 17.33 -26.68
N PRO A 158 28.05 16.05 -26.70
CA PRO A 158 27.23 14.95 -26.17
C PRO A 158 26.84 15.13 -24.70
N THR A 159 27.66 15.82 -23.88
CA THR A 159 27.33 16.11 -22.47
C THR A 159 26.15 17.06 -22.30
N ARG A 160 25.77 17.76 -23.37
CA ARG A 160 24.58 18.63 -23.43
C ARG A 160 23.38 17.96 -24.09
N CYS A 161 23.51 16.69 -24.48
CA CYS A 161 22.45 15.91 -25.11
C CYS A 161 21.75 15.01 -24.08
N VAL A 162 20.46 14.76 -24.34
CA VAL A 162 19.67 13.75 -23.62
C VAL A 162 19.37 12.60 -24.57
N VAL A 163 19.68 11.37 -24.13
CA VAL A 163 19.34 10.12 -24.82
C VAL A 163 18.16 9.48 -24.10
N VAL A 164 17.16 9.03 -24.87
CA VAL A 164 16.00 8.28 -24.36
C VAL A 164 16.01 6.90 -25.00
N GLU A 165 16.07 5.84 -24.19
CA GLU A 165 16.31 4.47 -24.66
C GLU A 165 15.47 3.43 -23.92
N ASP A 166 15.02 2.41 -24.65
CA ASP A 166 14.20 1.30 -24.13
C ASP A 166 14.99 0.00 -23.94
N SER A 167 16.29 0.02 -24.23
CA SER A 167 17.15 -1.16 -24.26
C SER A 167 18.42 -0.98 -23.43
N ILE A 168 18.91 -2.07 -22.83
CA ILE A 168 20.17 -2.11 -22.08
C ILE A 168 21.35 -1.64 -22.95
N LEU A 169 21.41 -2.12 -24.20
CA LEU A 169 22.49 -1.76 -25.13
C LEU A 169 22.45 -0.27 -25.48
N GLY A 170 21.26 0.29 -25.64
CA GLY A 170 21.04 1.69 -25.90
C GLY A 170 21.43 2.58 -24.75
N VAL A 171 21.00 2.23 -23.53
CA VAL A 171 21.37 2.93 -22.30
C VAL A 171 22.90 2.94 -22.13
N ALA A 172 23.54 1.77 -22.27
CA ALA A 172 24.99 1.65 -22.16
C ALA A 172 25.73 2.54 -23.20
N ALA A 173 25.26 2.57 -24.44
CA ALA A 173 25.85 3.41 -25.49
C ALA A 173 25.68 4.92 -25.21
N GLY A 174 24.51 5.34 -24.73
CA GLY A 174 24.25 6.74 -24.38
C GLY A 174 25.16 7.23 -23.23
N ILE A 175 25.30 6.41 -22.19
CA ILE A 175 26.19 6.68 -21.06
C ILE A 175 27.65 6.71 -21.52
N ALA A 176 28.08 5.73 -22.31
CA ALA A 176 29.45 5.68 -22.85
C ALA A 176 29.78 6.86 -23.77
N ALA A 177 28.77 7.48 -24.40
CA ALA A 177 28.93 8.69 -25.20
C ALA A 177 29.07 9.97 -24.35
N GLY A 178 28.82 9.90 -23.04
CA GLY A 178 28.80 11.05 -22.13
C GLY A 178 27.45 11.80 -22.10
N CYS A 179 26.41 11.26 -22.75
CA CYS A 179 25.09 11.87 -22.75
C CYS A 179 24.36 11.63 -21.42
N ARG A 180 23.48 12.57 -21.04
CA ARG A 180 22.48 12.28 -20.02
C ARG A 180 21.50 11.25 -20.59
N THR A 181 21.42 10.07 -19.97
CA THR A 181 20.63 8.97 -20.51
C THR A 181 19.44 8.66 -19.62
N ILE A 182 18.26 8.51 -20.23
CA ILE A 182 16.98 8.20 -19.60
C ILE A 182 16.48 6.88 -20.19
N GLY A 183 16.13 5.94 -19.31
CA GLY A 183 15.51 4.67 -19.68
C GLY A 183 14.00 4.82 -19.81
N VAL A 184 13.38 4.11 -20.76
CA VAL A 184 11.93 3.98 -20.88
C VAL A 184 11.51 2.52 -21.00
N ALA A 185 10.81 1.98 -20.00
CA ALA A 185 10.36 0.59 -19.93
C ALA A 185 9.11 0.30 -20.79
N THR A 186 9.01 0.94 -21.96
CA THR A 186 7.92 0.79 -22.94
C THR A 186 8.25 -0.21 -24.04
N GLY A 187 9.49 -0.72 -24.06
CA GLY A 187 9.96 -1.69 -25.05
C GLY A 187 10.37 -3.02 -24.43
N SER A 188 11.55 -3.49 -24.79
CA SER A 188 12.03 -4.83 -24.40
C SER A 188 12.49 -4.94 -22.95
N ALA A 189 13.15 -3.90 -22.43
CA ALA A 189 13.68 -3.90 -21.06
C ALA A 189 12.64 -3.41 -20.06
N ASP A 190 12.61 -4.04 -18.88
CA ASP A 190 11.87 -3.53 -17.74
C ASP A 190 12.68 -2.45 -16.99
N THR A 191 12.05 -1.82 -16.00
CA THR A 191 12.68 -0.77 -15.21
C THR A 191 13.98 -1.23 -14.56
N GLY A 192 13.98 -2.40 -13.91
CA GLY A 192 15.14 -2.90 -13.16
C GLY A 192 16.33 -3.18 -14.07
N ALA A 193 16.09 -3.71 -15.26
CA ALA A 193 17.12 -3.93 -16.27
C ALA A 193 17.74 -2.62 -16.76
N LEU A 194 16.95 -1.56 -16.95
CA LEU A 194 17.43 -0.25 -17.38
C LEU A 194 18.21 0.48 -16.27
N GLU A 195 17.78 0.34 -15.02
CA GLU A 195 18.52 0.84 -13.85
C GLU A 195 19.86 0.12 -13.70
N ALA A 196 19.88 -1.20 -13.79
CA ALA A 196 21.10 -2.00 -13.73
C ALA A 196 22.08 -1.68 -14.87
N ALA A 197 21.57 -1.22 -16.02
CA ALA A 197 22.37 -0.72 -17.14
C ALA A 197 22.99 0.67 -16.88
N GLY A 198 22.67 1.31 -15.75
CA GLY A 198 23.22 2.60 -15.32
C GLY A 198 22.29 3.80 -15.55
N SER A 199 21.05 3.58 -15.97
CA SER A 199 20.09 4.69 -16.14
C SER A 199 19.60 5.19 -14.78
N ALA A 200 20.00 6.40 -14.41
CA ALA A 200 19.59 7.01 -13.14
C ALA A 200 18.09 7.37 -13.07
N ARG A 201 17.46 7.67 -14.21
CA ARG A 201 16.01 7.90 -14.31
C ARG A 201 15.42 6.94 -15.31
N VAL A 202 14.40 6.20 -14.88
CA VAL A 202 13.68 5.26 -15.74
C VAL A 202 12.21 5.56 -15.67
N TYR A 203 11.56 5.64 -16.84
CA TYR A 203 10.14 5.90 -16.97
C TYR A 203 9.40 4.67 -17.51
N SER A 204 8.19 4.39 -17.05
CA SER A 204 7.33 3.34 -17.59
C SER A 204 6.39 3.83 -18.70
N SER A 205 6.24 5.15 -18.86
CA SER A 205 5.46 5.76 -19.94
C SER A 205 5.86 7.23 -20.16
N PHE A 206 5.38 7.82 -21.27
CA PHE A 206 5.52 9.25 -21.55
C PHE A 206 4.29 10.08 -21.13
N ARG A 207 3.32 9.48 -20.43
CA ARG A 207 2.15 10.19 -19.93
C ARG A 207 2.55 11.12 -18.78
N GLU A 208 1.83 12.22 -18.61
CA GLU A 208 2.03 13.09 -17.46
C GLU A 208 1.69 12.37 -16.15
N ASN A 209 2.41 12.71 -15.09
CA ASN A 209 2.12 12.23 -13.76
C ASN A 209 0.94 13.00 -13.16
N VAL A 210 0.06 12.29 -12.47
CA VAL A 210 -1.19 12.84 -11.93
C VAL A 210 -1.33 12.45 -10.46
N ALA A 211 -1.84 13.37 -9.66
CA ALA A 211 -2.38 13.09 -8.33
C ALA A 211 -3.66 13.91 -8.14
N ASP A 212 -4.80 13.28 -8.34
CA ASP A 212 -6.11 13.84 -8.08
C ASP A 212 -6.81 13.04 -6.97
N LEU A 213 -7.22 13.74 -5.92
CA LEU A 213 -7.90 13.16 -4.78
C LEU A 213 -9.21 13.90 -4.58
N ARG A 214 -10.27 13.15 -4.34
CA ARG A 214 -11.60 13.73 -4.13
C ARG A 214 -12.31 13.02 -2.99
N PHE A 215 -12.80 13.77 -2.02
CA PHE A 215 -13.63 13.18 -0.96
C PHE A 215 -14.89 12.57 -1.57
N GLY A 216 -15.13 11.29 -1.30
CA GLY A 216 -16.17 10.54 -2.00
C GLY A 216 -16.05 9.04 -1.75
N ASP A 217 -16.60 8.25 -2.67
CA ASP A 217 -16.55 6.79 -2.59
C ASP A 217 -15.10 6.29 -2.73
N VAL A 218 -14.52 5.83 -1.61
CA VAL A 218 -13.14 5.32 -1.53
C VAL A 218 -12.88 4.11 -2.43
N ARG A 219 -13.92 3.44 -2.93
CA ARG A 219 -13.77 2.31 -3.87
C ARG A 219 -13.36 2.75 -5.27
N ILE A 220 -13.52 4.04 -5.59
CA ILE A 220 -13.09 4.61 -6.87
C ILE A 220 -11.59 4.93 -6.77
N LYS A 221 -10.76 4.07 -7.35
CA LYS A 221 -9.30 4.22 -7.33
C LYS A 221 -8.68 3.82 -8.66
N GLN A 222 -7.73 4.63 -9.14
CA GLN A 222 -6.76 4.29 -10.17
C GLN A 222 -5.40 4.70 -9.64
N ILE A 223 -4.57 3.71 -9.28
CA ILE A 223 -3.23 3.96 -8.75
C ILE A 223 -2.27 3.14 -9.61
N VAL A 224 -1.38 3.82 -10.31
CA VAL A 224 -0.38 3.20 -11.18
C VAL A 224 0.96 3.80 -10.83
N THR A 225 1.88 2.95 -10.39
CA THR A 225 3.28 3.31 -10.18
C THR A 225 4.18 2.25 -10.82
N LEU A 226 5.51 2.39 -10.71
CA LEU A 226 6.44 1.35 -11.16
C LEU A 226 6.44 0.12 -10.25
N ASN A 227 5.82 0.22 -9.08
CA ASN A 227 5.86 -0.80 -8.05
C ASN A 227 4.50 -0.94 -7.38
N GLU A 228 3.86 -2.10 -7.52
CA GLU A 228 2.52 -2.34 -6.99
C GLU A 228 2.47 -2.25 -5.46
N PHE A 229 3.58 -2.54 -4.77
CA PHE A 229 3.63 -2.35 -3.32
C PHE A 229 3.61 -0.86 -2.93
N LEU A 230 4.30 0.01 -3.66
CA LEU A 230 4.15 1.47 -3.47
C LEU A 230 2.72 1.93 -3.80
N SER A 231 2.12 1.40 -4.87
CA SER A 231 0.71 1.67 -5.20
C SER A 231 -0.21 1.29 -4.02
N HIS A 232 0.04 0.15 -3.39
CA HIS A 232 -0.70 -0.31 -2.21
C HIS A 232 -0.51 0.64 -1.00
N MET A 233 0.70 1.13 -0.77
CA MET A 233 0.96 2.11 0.29
C MET A 233 0.22 3.44 0.08
N VAL A 234 0.18 3.93 -1.17
CA VAL A 234 -0.61 5.13 -1.55
C VAL A 234 -2.11 4.90 -1.32
N GLU A 235 -2.59 3.69 -1.61
CA GLU A 235 -3.97 3.31 -1.35
C GLU A 235 -4.33 3.43 0.14
N HIS A 236 -3.47 2.97 1.05
CA HIS A 236 -3.72 3.10 2.49
C HIS A 236 -3.90 4.55 2.93
N ILE A 237 -3.13 5.49 2.36
CA ILE A 237 -3.30 6.92 2.64
C ILE A 237 -4.68 7.39 2.16
N ALA A 238 -5.00 7.17 0.89
CA ALA A 238 -6.26 7.63 0.28
C ALA A 238 -7.50 7.06 0.99
N TRP A 239 -7.43 5.77 1.34
CA TRP A 239 -8.51 5.06 2.03
C TRP A 239 -8.78 5.61 3.42
N ARG A 240 -7.73 5.90 4.20
CA ARG A 240 -7.85 6.49 5.54
C ARG A 240 -8.25 7.96 5.50
N LEU A 241 -7.91 8.66 4.43
CA LEU A 241 -8.39 10.02 4.19
C LEU A 241 -9.90 10.06 3.91
N GLY A 242 -10.45 9.04 3.25
CA GLY A 242 -11.83 9.05 2.75
C GLY A 242 -11.94 9.66 1.36
N THR A 243 -10.95 9.42 0.49
CA THR A 243 -10.93 9.97 -0.87
C THR A 243 -10.92 8.87 -1.93
N SER A 244 -11.63 9.10 -3.03
CA SER A 244 -11.26 8.49 -4.31
C SER A 244 -9.93 9.07 -4.79
N ILE A 245 -9.20 8.31 -5.59
CA ILE A 245 -7.86 8.68 -6.03
C ILE A 245 -7.59 8.28 -7.47
N ASP A 246 -7.05 9.21 -8.25
CA ASP A 246 -6.37 8.97 -9.52
C ASP A 246 -4.90 9.40 -9.35
N PHE A 247 -4.02 8.42 -9.24
CA PHE A 247 -2.60 8.62 -9.01
C PHE A 247 -1.80 7.84 -10.05
N ALA A 248 -1.13 8.57 -10.94
CA ALA A 248 -0.26 8.00 -11.95
C ALA A 248 1.16 8.53 -11.75
N TRP A 249 2.09 7.62 -11.49
CA TRP A 249 3.50 7.94 -11.37
C TRP A 249 4.34 7.02 -12.26
N ASN A 250 5.00 7.62 -13.24
CA ASN A 250 5.60 6.90 -14.34
C ASN A 250 7.12 6.76 -14.24
N ASN A 251 7.79 7.05 -13.12
CA ASN A 251 9.24 6.86 -13.02
C ASN A 251 9.73 6.39 -11.65
N ASN A 252 11.03 6.10 -11.55
CA ASN A 252 11.67 5.56 -10.35
C ASN A 252 12.02 6.60 -9.26
N ASP A 253 11.56 7.85 -9.38
CA ASP A 253 11.76 8.91 -8.37
C ASP A 253 10.60 8.93 -7.36
N SER A 254 10.68 8.05 -6.34
CA SER A 254 9.66 7.95 -5.30
C SER A 254 9.48 9.24 -4.50
N ARG A 255 10.54 10.05 -4.34
CA ARG A 255 10.47 11.32 -3.63
C ARG A 255 9.59 12.32 -4.38
N ALA A 256 9.79 12.47 -5.68
CA ALA A 256 8.94 13.33 -6.48
C ALA A 256 7.48 12.82 -6.55
N ALA A 257 7.27 11.50 -6.50
CA ALA A 257 5.93 10.91 -6.37
C ALA A 257 5.23 11.33 -5.07
N GLY A 258 5.95 11.23 -3.94
CA GLY A 258 5.46 11.68 -2.63
C GLY A 258 5.15 13.18 -2.61
N ALA A 259 6.04 14.00 -3.19
CA ALA A 259 5.86 15.45 -3.28
C ALA A 259 4.64 15.86 -4.11
N LEU A 260 4.37 15.13 -5.20
CA LEU A 260 3.17 15.32 -6.01
C LEU A 260 1.91 15.02 -5.20
N LEU A 261 1.88 13.89 -4.48
CA LEU A 261 0.75 13.52 -3.61
C LEU A 261 0.55 14.56 -2.49
N GLY A 262 1.61 14.97 -1.82
CA GLY A 262 1.55 15.97 -0.75
C GLY A 262 1.03 17.32 -1.24
N THR A 263 1.46 17.75 -2.43
CA THR A 263 0.97 18.99 -3.06
C THR A 263 -0.52 18.90 -3.37
N ALA A 264 -1.01 17.74 -3.83
CA ALA A 264 -2.43 17.53 -4.08
C ALA A 264 -3.25 17.57 -2.78
N LEU A 265 -2.79 16.89 -1.73
CA LEU A 265 -3.43 16.86 -0.41
C LEU A 265 -3.57 18.26 0.22
N ARG A 266 -2.56 19.11 0.04
CA ARG A 266 -2.55 20.48 0.59
C ARG A 266 -3.64 21.39 0.00
N ARG A 267 -4.27 20.99 -1.12
CA ARG A 267 -5.42 21.72 -1.69
C ARG A 267 -6.67 21.61 -0.82
N PHE A 268 -6.72 20.64 0.08
CA PHE A 268 -7.83 20.46 1.01
C PHE A 268 -7.76 21.44 2.19
N PRO A 269 -8.92 21.80 2.79
CA PRO A 269 -8.94 22.66 3.96
C PRO A 269 -8.20 22.01 5.14
N LEU A 270 -7.47 22.84 5.88
CA LEU A 270 -6.76 22.47 7.09
C LEU A 270 -7.73 22.53 8.29
N LYS A 271 -7.81 21.46 9.08
CA LYS A 271 -8.61 21.35 10.32
C LYS A 271 -7.79 21.63 11.56
N THR A 272 -6.57 21.12 11.60
CA THR A 272 -5.60 21.30 12.70
C THR A 272 -4.20 21.37 12.10
N ALA A 273 -3.25 22.00 12.80
CA ALA A 273 -1.87 22.12 12.34
C ALA A 273 -1.09 20.80 12.46
N SER A 274 -1.45 19.93 13.41
CA SER A 274 -0.73 18.69 13.68
C SER A 274 -1.66 17.58 14.15
N ALA A 275 -1.30 16.33 13.87
CA ALA A 275 -1.92 15.14 14.42
C ALA A 275 -0.90 14.00 14.51
N ALA A 276 -1.06 13.15 15.51
CA ALA A 276 -0.27 11.94 15.70
C ALA A 276 -1.16 10.71 15.74
N CYS A 277 -0.68 9.54 15.33
CA CYS A 277 -1.43 8.27 15.35
C CYS A 277 -0.50 7.09 15.68
N LEU A 278 -1.06 6.09 16.36
CA LEU A 278 -0.48 4.74 16.41
C LEU A 278 -1.13 3.93 15.27
N GLY A 279 -0.34 3.52 14.28
CA GLY A 279 -0.80 2.63 13.21
C GLY A 279 -0.33 1.21 13.42
N MET A 280 -1.14 0.28 12.93
CA MET A 280 -0.82 -1.14 12.95
C MET A 280 -1.52 -1.89 11.83
N ILE A 281 -1.01 -3.09 11.61
CA ILE A 281 -1.74 -4.24 11.07
C ILE A 281 -0.98 -5.49 11.52
N ASP A 282 -1.69 -6.53 11.93
CA ASP A 282 -1.10 -7.78 12.43
C ASP A 282 0.10 -7.49 13.37
N ASP A 283 1.28 -8.05 13.09
CA ASP A 283 2.49 -7.91 13.91
C ASP A 283 3.27 -6.59 13.71
N GLY A 284 2.86 -5.74 12.77
CA GLY A 284 3.52 -4.49 12.44
C GLY A 284 2.91 -3.28 13.15
N SER A 285 3.74 -2.40 13.72
CA SER A 285 3.27 -1.13 14.29
C SER A 285 4.27 0.02 14.17
N ALA A 286 3.72 1.22 14.05
CA ALA A 286 4.48 2.47 14.01
C ALA A 286 3.70 3.63 14.63
N GLU A 287 4.45 4.59 15.16
CA GLU A 287 3.91 5.86 15.63
C GLU A 287 4.30 6.97 14.66
N VAL A 288 3.32 7.77 14.27
CA VAL A 288 3.51 8.85 13.30
C VAL A 288 3.01 10.15 13.89
N LEU A 289 3.78 11.23 13.70
CA LEU A 289 3.37 12.61 13.92
C LEU A 289 3.52 13.37 12.59
N VAL A 290 2.45 14.04 12.18
CA VAL A 290 2.49 14.99 11.07
C VAL A 290 2.22 16.38 11.63
N ASP A 291 3.09 17.35 11.32
CA ASP A 291 3.00 18.71 11.83
C ASP A 291 3.30 19.73 10.72
N THR A 292 2.26 20.43 10.27
CA THR A 292 2.36 21.48 9.24
C THR A 292 2.93 22.80 9.77
N GLY A 293 3.05 22.97 11.09
CA GLY A 293 3.62 24.14 11.75
C GLY A 293 5.12 24.03 12.06
N ARG A 294 5.70 22.83 11.94
CA ARG A 294 7.13 22.55 12.21
C ARG A 294 7.88 22.34 10.91
N ALA A 295 9.10 22.92 10.84
CA ALA A 295 10.16 22.67 9.84
C ALA A 295 9.65 22.08 8.50
N PRO A 296 9.22 22.92 7.55
CA PRO A 296 8.49 22.46 6.37
C PRO A 296 9.35 21.55 5.50
N GLY A 297 8.79 20.40 5.12
CA GLY A 297 9.45 19.44 4.21
C GLY A 297 10.47 18.52 4.88
N VAL A 298 10.40 18.36 6.20
CA VAL A 298 11.33 17.53 6.95
C VAL A 298 10.71 16.16 7.25
N PHE A 299 11.46 15.11 6.98
CA PHE A 299 11.08 13.74 7.33
C PHE A 299 12.11 13.13 8.28
N HIS A 300 11.61 12.50 9.34
CA HIS A 300 12.41 11.79 10.33
C HIS A 300 11.89 10.36 10.46
N LEU A 301 12.80 9.39 10.41
CA LEU A 301 12.52 7.99 10.65
C LEU A 301 13.40 7.48 11.79
N ASN A 302 12.75 6.97 12.82
CA ASN A 302 13.38 6.40 14.00
C ASN A 302 12.85 4.99 14.25
N ALA A 303 13.49 4.28 15.17
CA ALA A 303 13.02 2.99 15.67
C ALA A 303 13.06 2.99 17.21
N GLN A 304 12.22 2.16 17.82
CA GLN A 304 12.09 2.03 19.26
C GLN A 304 12.30 0.57 19.70
N GLY A 305 12.71 0.37 20.95
CA GLY A 305 12.88 -0.97 21.54
C GLY A 305 14.09 -1.70 20.95
N GLU A 306 13.90 -2.95 20.56
CA GLU A 306 14.94 -3.81 19.99
C GLU A 306 15.07 -3.69 18.46
N VAL A 307 14.26 -2.83 17.82
CA VAL A 307 14.26 -2.67 16.36
C VAL A 307 15.53 -1.93 15.90
N ALA A 308 16.40 -2.64 15.18
CA ALA A 308 17.54 -2.05 14.50
C ALA A 308 17.09 -1.43 13.17
N LEU A 309 17.06 -0.09 13.09
CA LEU A 309 16.53 0.63 11.94
C LEU A 309 17.26 0.31 10.62
N ASP A 310 18.60 0.28 10.63
CA ASP A 310 19.39 -0.04 9.43
C ASP A 310 19.12 -1.45 8.91
N TRP A 311 18.92 -2.40 9.83
CA TRP A 311 18.53 -3.76 9.49
C TRP A 311 17.13 -3.78 8.85
N PHE A 312 16.14 -3.16 9.50
CA PHE A 312 14.78 -3.07 8.99
C PHE A 312 14.73 -2.45 7.58
N LEU A 313 15.44 -1.35 7.37
CA LEU A 313 15.48 -0.66 6.08
C LEU A 313 16.18 -1.49 4.99
N SER A 314 17.08 -2.41 5.36
CA SER A 314 17.75 -3.31 4.42
C SER A 314 16.89 -4.50 3.97
N LEU A 315 15.78 -4.78 4.68
CA LEU A 315 14.91 -5.91 4.37
C LEU A 315 14.19 -5.71 3.04
N ARG A 316 14.23 -6.74 2.20
CA ARG A 316 13.33 -6.85 1.06
C ARG A 316 11.88 -6.85 1.56
N CYS A 317 11.02 -6.09 0.90
CA CYS A 317 9.60 -6.03 1.20
C CYS A 317 8.79 -6.18 -0.10
N GLU A 318 8.12 -7.31 -0.28
CA GLU A 318 7.38 -7.64 -1.51
C GLU A 318 8.23 -7.50 -2.79
N GLN A 319 7.88 -6.55 -3.65
CA GLN A 319 8.54 -6.22 -4.91
C GLN A 319 9.72 -5.26 -4.73
N LEU A 320 9.87 -4.62 -3.57
CA LEU A 320 10.96 -3.71 -3.26
C LEU A 320 12.16 -4.48 -2.71
N SER A 321 13.35 -4.15 -3.21
CA SER A 321 14.61 -4.75 -2.74
C SER A 321 14.99 -4.33 -1.32
N ASN A 322 14.52 -3.16 -0.87
CA ASN A 322 14.72 -2.59 0.46
C ASN A 322 13.68 -1.48 0.73
N GLY A 323 13.70 -0.88 1.92
CA GLY A 323 12.76 0.17 2.33
C GLY A 323 13.02 1.58 1.78
N ALA A 324 14.12 1.80 1.04
CA ALA A 324 14.51 3.15 0.61
C ALA A 324 13.47 3.86 -0.28
N PRO A 325 12.80 3.19 -1.24
CA PRO A 325 11.76 3.83 -2.05
C PRO A 325 10.58 4.36 -1.22
N LEU A 326 10.22 3.67 -0.13
CA LEU A 326 9.15 4.11 0.78
C LEU A 326 9.61 5.28 1.66
N GLN A 327 10.87 5.25 2.10
CA GLN A 327 11.49 6.35 2.83
C GLN A 327 11.53 7.64 1.99
N GLU A 328 12.00 7.54 0.74
CA GLU A 328 12.02 8.68 -0.18
C GLU A 328 10.61 9.17 -0.50
N PHE A 329 9.64 8.26 -0.66
CA PHE A 329 8.24 8.65 -0.83
C PHE A 329 7.71 9.48 0.34
N LEU A 330 7.94 9.04 1.59
CA LEU A 330 7.51 9.77 2.79
C LEU A 330 8.24 11.11 2.94
N ALA A 331 9.53 11.17 2.58
CA ALA A 331 10.28 12.42 2.54
C ALA A 331 9.70 13.41 1.52
N GLY A 332 9.41 12.93 0.32
CA GLY A 332 8.70 13.71 -0.70
C GLY A 332 7.32 14.15 -0.23
N LEU A 333 6.56 13.27 0.42
CA LEU A 333 5.25 13.59 0.97
C LEU A 333 5.34 14.75 1.97
N ALA A 334 6.33 14.74 2.86
CA ALA A 334 6.60 15.84 3.78
C ALA A 334 6.88 17.15 3.02
N GLU A 335 7.70 17.11 1.97
CA GLU A 335 8.02 18.27 1.11
C GLU A 335 6.77 18.85 0.44
N GLY A 336 5.97 18.01 -0.20
CA GLY A 336 4.74 18.42 -0.89
C GLY A 336 3.70 19.02 0.06
N LEU A 337 3.58 18.44 1.26
CA LEU A 337 2.71 18.95 2.33
C LEU A 337 3.22 20.25 2.95
N GLN A 338 4.52 20.55 2.81
CA GLN A 338 5.24 21.54 3.61
C GLN A 338 5.07 21.30 5.11
N ALA A 339 5.22 20.05 5.53
CA ALA A 339 5.06 19.61 6.91
C ALA A 339 6.29 18.84 7.39
N ALA A 340 6.44 18.71 8.70
CA ALA A 340 7.27 17.69 9.31
C ALA A 340 6.49 16.37 9.40
N ILE A 341 7.14 15.25 9.06
CA ILE A 341 6.62 13.90 9.30
C ILE A 341 7.66 13.14 10.13
N ASP A 342 7.33 12.83 11.37
CA ASP A 342 8.14 11.99 12.25
C ASP A 342 7.50 10.59 12.30
N VAL A 343 8.27 9.55 11.98
CA VAL A 343 7.86 8.15 12.05
C VAL A 343 8.78 7.41 13.02
N THR A 344 8.19 6.61 13.92
CA THR A 344 8.92 5.70 14.80
C THR A 344 8.42 4.27 14.56
N ILE A 345 9.30 3.40 14.09
CA ILE A 345 9.02 1.97 13.94
C ILE A 345 9.05 1.32 15.32
N CYS A 346 7.97 0.62 15.69
CA CYS A 346 7.77 0.08 17.03
C CYS A 346 7.82 -1.46 17.06
N SER A 347 7.40 -2.11 15.98
CA SER A 347 7.55 -3.55 15.74
C SER A 347 8.03 -3.78 14.32
N ALA A 348 8.79 -4.85 14.08
CA ALA A 348 9.42 -5.15 12.79
C ALA A 348 9.53 -6.66 12.52
N GLU A 349 8.54 -7.45 12.97
CA GLU A 349 8.50 -8.90 12.72
C GLU A 349 8.33 -9.23 11.23
N ASP A 350 7.31 -8.64 10.59
CA ASP A 350 7.15 -8.62 9.14
C ASP A 350 7.33 -7.20 8.58
N PRO A 351 8.28 -6.96 7.64
CA PRO A 351 8.46 -5.66 7.04
C PRO A 351 7.22 -5.17 6.28
N HIS A 352 6.44 -6.07 5.68
CA HIS A 352 5.19 -5.74 5.00
C HIS A 352 4.21 -5.08 5.96
N HIS A 353 3.85 -5.78 7.04
CA HIS A 353 2.90 -5.29 8.03
C HIS A 353 3.38 -4.02 8.70
N THR A 354 4.69 -3.90 8.93
CA THR A 354 5.27 -2.70 9.52
C THR A 354 5.10 -1.48 8.61
N TRP A 355 5.42 -1.60 7.32
CA TRP A 355 5.21 -0.52 6.35
C TRP A 355 3.73 -0.17 6.16
N GLU A 356 2.84 -1.16 6.10
CA GLU A 356 1.40 -0.91 6.10
C GLU A 356 0.97 -0.12 7.35
N GLY A 357 1.46 -0.49 8.53
CA GLY A 357 1.24 0.23 9.79
C GLY A 357 1.67 1.71 9.71
N VAL A 358 2.85 1.99 9.13
CA VAL A 358 3.34 3.35 8.89
C VAL A 358 2.39 4.13 7.98
N PHE A 359 2.08 3.62 6.80
CA PHE A 359 1.27 4.35 5.81
C PHE A 359 -0.18 4.53 6.27
N ARG A 360 -0.70 3.61 7.07
CA ARG A 360 -1.99 3.76 7.74
C ARG A 360 -1.97 4.86 8.79
N ALA A 361 -0.95 4.91 9.64
CA ALA A 361 -0.78 5.98 10.63
C ALA A 361 -0.64 7.35 9.96
N VAL A 362 0.10 7.43 8.84
CA VAL A 362 0.20 8.62 8.00
C VAL A 362 -1.18 9.00 7.48
N GLY A 363 -1.91 8.07 6.84
CA GLY A 363 -3.26 8.32 6.32
C GLY A 363 -4.25 8.80 7.37
N ILE A 364 -4.25 8.20 8.57
CA ILE A 364 -5.11 8.61 9.70
C ILE A 364 -4.69 9.98 10.23
N SER A 365 -3.39 10.24 10.39
CA SER A 365 -2.91 11.56 10.83
C SER A 365 -3.30 12.65 9.83
N LEU A 366 -3.13 12.39 8.53
CA LEU A 366 -3.56 13.28 7.46
C LEU A 366 -5.08 13.46 7.43
N SER A 367 -5.88 12.42 7.71
CA SER A 367 -7.34 12.54 7.75
C SER A 367 -7.82 13.39 8.94
N ARG A 368 -7.02 13.51 10.00
CA ARG A 368 -7.27 14.45 11.10
C ARG A 368 -6.86 15.88 10.76
N ILE A 369 -5.82 16.07 9.96
CA ILE A 369 -5.27 17.38 9.55
C ILE A 369 -6.04 17.99 8.37
N PHE A 370 -6.30 17.23 7.32
CA PHE A 370 -6.85 17.71 6.05
C PHE A 370 -8.26 17.20 5.79
N GLY A 371 -9.02 17.97 4.99
CA GLY A 371 -10.33 17.57 4.49
C GLY A 371 -11.51 18.14 5.27
N PRO A 372 -12.75 17.73 4.92
CA PRO A 372 -13.94 18.25 5.55
C PRO A 372 -14.00 17.87 7.03
N VAL A 373 -14.65 18.73 7.82
CA VAL A 373 -15.01 18.43 9.20
C VAL A 373 -16.09 17.35 9.17
N ARG A 374 -15.84 16.24 9.88
CA ARG A 374 -16.77 15.11 9.97
C ARG A 374 -17.64 15.24 11.23
N PRO A 375 -18.84 14.63 11.26
CA PRO A 375 -19.63 14.57 12.49
C PRO A 375 -18.87 13.82 13.58
N VAL A 376 -18.95 14.31 14.82
CA VAL A 376 -18.32 13.66 15.99
C VAL A 376 -19.21 12.52 16.53
N HIS A 377 -20.50 12.57 16.27
CA HIS A 377 -21.47 11.53 16.64
C HIS A 377 -22.37 11.20 15.45
N ALA A 378 -22.72 9.92 15.35
CA ALA A 378 -23.84 9.50 14.52
C ALA A 378 -25.14 10.02 15.14
N ALA A 379 -26.09 10.49 14.31
CA ALA A 379 -27.42 10.76 14.82
C ALA A 379 -28.04 9.44 15.30
N PRO A 380 -28.56 9.35 16.54
CA PRO A 380 -29.18 8.13 17.03
C PRO A 380 -30.35 7.76 16.13
N THR A 381 -30.38 6.51 15.69
CA THR A 381 -31.48 5.98 14.89
C THR A 381 -32.55 5.49 15.84
N THR A 382 -33.57 6.31 16.10
CA THR A 382 -34.63 5.99 17.09
C THR A 382 -35.59 4.89 16.64
N ASP A 383 -35.60 4.56 15.34
CA ASP A 383 -36.32 3.42 14.76
C ASP A 383 -35.37 2.68 13.81
N GLY A 384 -34.93 1.49 14.20
CA GLY A 384 -33.97 0.69 13.45
C GLY A 384 -34.51 -0.70 13.17
N GLN A 385 -34.12 -1.29 12.04
CA GLN A 385 -34.44 -2.68 11.77
C GLN A 385 -33.89 -3.57 12.88
N GLU A 386 -34.73 -4.47 13.37
CA GLU A 386 -34.33 -5.54 14.26
C GLU A 386 -33.72 -6.68 13.45
N ASN A 387 -32.60 -7.20 13.92
CA ASN A 387 -31.94 -8.34 13.28
C ASN A 387 -31.44 -9.31 14.36
N THR A 388 -31.81 -10.58 14.22
CA THR A 388 -31.39 -11.65 15.14
C THR A 388 -30.64 -12.73 14.36
N ARG A 389 -29.46 -13.11 14.84
CA ARG A 389 -28.60 -14.14 14.26
C ARG A 389 -28.18 -15.13 15.34
N VAL A 390 -28.04 -16.39 14.95
CA VAL A 390 -27.46 -17.45 15.80
C VAL A 390 -26.17 -17.91 15.13
N LEU A 391 -25.05 -17.82 15.86
CA LEU A 391 -23.70 -18.09 15.39
C LEU A 391 -23.06 -19.09 16.35
N GLY A 392 -23.28 -20.39 16.12
CA GLY A 392 -22.83 -21.42 17.04
C GLY A 392 -23.54 -21.32 18.40
N ASP A 393 -22.78 -21.04 19.45
CA ASP A 393 -23.25 -20.84 20.83
C ASP A 393 -23.69 -19.41 21.15
N LEU A 394 -23.54 -18.48 20.19
CA LEU A 394 -23.93 -17.08 20.32
C LEU A 394 -25.30 -16.82 19.70
N ARG A 395 -26.11 -16.02 20.39
CA ARG A 395 -27.29 -15.35 19.85
C ARG A 395 -27.06 -13.84 19.88
N VAL A 396 -27.09 -13.22 18.72
CA VAL A 396 -26.85 -11.78 18.53
C VAL A 396 -28.16 -11.13 18.08
N HIS A 397 -28.66 -10.16 18.83
CA HIS A 397 -29.85 -9.39 18.51
C HIS A 397 -29.50 -7.89 18.49
N SER A 398 -29.69 -7.24 17.36
CA SER A 398 -29.39 -5.80 17.19
C SER A 398 -30.65 -5.03 16.85
N VAL A 399 -30.73 -3.80 17.36
CA VAL A 399 -31.81 -2.85 17.08
C VAL A 399 -31.20 -1.56 16.54
N GLY A 400 -31.35 -1.36 15.22
CA GLY A 400 -30.73 -0.24 14.53
C GLY A 400 -29.21 -0.27 14.64
N SER A 401 -28.60 0.91 14.77
CA SER A 401 -27.12 1.05 14.81
C SER A 401 -26.55 1.36 16.19
N ASP A 402 -27.40 1.30 17.23
CA ASP A 402 -27.06 1.81 18.56
C ASP A 402 -27.15 0.77 19.66
N LEU A 403 -27.93 -0.31 19.49
CA LEU A 403 -28.10 -1.34 20.52
C LEU A 403 -27.86 -2.74 19.98
N CYS A 404 -27.08 -3.52 20.72
CA CYS A 404 -26.87 -4.94 20.47
C CYS A 404 -26.90 -5.71 21.78
N GLU A 405 -27.76 -6.72 21.82
CA GLU A 405 -27.80 -7.77 22.82
C GLU A 405 -27.08 -9.00 22.28
N VAL A 406 -26.22 -9.60 23.10
CA VAL A 406 -25.57 -10.87 22.77
C VAL A 406 -25.67 -11.79 23.98
N THR A 407 -26.16 -13.00 23.74
CA THR A 407 -26.13 -14.07 24.73
C THR A 407 -25.26 -15.21 24.24
N ARG A 408 -24.49 -15.78 25.15
CA ARG A 408 -23.66 -16.97 24.91
C ARG A 408 -23.90 -17.97 26.02
N ARG A 409 -24.12 -19.23 25.65
CA ARG A 409 -24.28 -20.31 26.63
C ARG A 409 -23.40 -21.49 26.24
N THR A 410 -22.50 -21.85 27.14
CA THR A 410 -21.62 -23.02 26.99
C THR A 410 -21.94 -24.07 28.06
N ALA A 411 -21.13 -25.13 28.12
CA ALA A 411 -21.19 -26.07 29.23
C ALA A 411 -20.67 -25.47 30.55
N GLU A 412 -19.88 -24.39 30.49
CA GLU A 412 -19.15 -23.83 31.63
C GLU A 412 -19.76 -22.52 32.14
N SER A 413 -20.32 -21.71 31.24
CA SER A 413 -20.71 -20.33 31.49
C SER A 413 -21.99 -19.93 30.75
N GLU A 414 -22.71 -18.95 31.31
CA GLU A 414 -23.73 -18.19 30.60
C GLU A 414 -23.41 -16.70 30.70
N VAL A 415 -23.36 -16.06 29.53
CA VAL A 415 -23.09 -14.62 29.39
C VAL A 415 -24.27 -13.97 28.70
N SER A 416 -24.79 -12.90 29.27
CA SER A 416 -25.78 -12.02 28.65
C SER A 416 -25.27 -10.58 28.69
N LEU A 417 -25.26 -9.94 27.53
CA LEU A 417 -24.70 -8.61 27.33
C LEU A 417 -25.65 -7.72 26.56
N VAL A 418 -25.76 -6.45 26.94
CA VAL A 418 -26.32 -5.38 26.12
C VAL A 418 -25.33 -4.21 26.03
N ILE A 419 -24.96 -3.83 24.81
CA ILE A 419 -24.27 -2.58 24.51
C ILE A 419 -25.30 -1.59 23.96
N ASP A 420 -25.34 -0.38 24.52
CA ASP A 420 -26.21 0.71 24.05
C ASP A 420 -25.43 2.04 23.90
N PHE A 421 -25.20 2.46 22.66
CA PHE A 421 -24.62 3.76 22.33
C PHE A 421 -25.59 4.92 22.55
N ALA A 422 -26.90 4.66 22.62
CA ALA A 422 -27.89 5.69 22.98
C ALA A 422 -27.94 5.95 24.50
N ARG A 423 -27.25 5.12 25.31
CA ARG A 423 -27.10 5.27 26.76
C ARG A 423 -28.43 5.40 27.50
N ARG A 424 -29.44 4.61 27.11
CA ARG A 424 -30.79 4.70 27.69
C ARG A 424 -30.86 4.17 29.13
N GLN A 425 -29.93 3.31 29.52
CA GLN A 425 -29.81 2.76 30.86
C GLN A 425 -28.35 2.87 31.34
N PRO A 426 -28.11 3.12 32.65
CA PRO A 426 -26.75 3.19 33.19
C PRO A 426 -26.09 1.81 33.18
N SER A 427 -24.79 1.72 32.93
CA SER A 427 -24.05 0.46 32.96
C SER A 427 -24.25 -0.32 34.27
N ALA A 428 -24.46 -1.63 34.16
CA ALA A 428 -24.58 -2.54 35.30
C ALA A 428 -23.87 -3.86 35.00
N ILE A 429 -23.05 -4.32 35.93
CA ILE A 429 -22.21 -5.52 35.77
C ILE A 429 -22.50 -6.46 36.92
N HIS A 430 -22.92 -7.68 36.60
CA HIS A 430 -23.24 -8.75 37.53
C HIS A 430 -22.42 -9.98 37.20
N LEU A 431 -21.44 -10.30 38.06
CA LEU A 431 -20.56 -11.45 37.90
C LEU A 431 -20.83 -12.46 39.02
N GLN A 432 -21.41 -13.60 38.68
CA GLN A 432 -21.67 -14.69 39.61
C GLN A 432 -20.76 -15.87 39.27
N VAL A 433 -19.68 -16.00 40.02
CA VAL A 433 -18.64 -17.02 39.82
C VAL A 433 -18.38 -17.81 41.12
N GLY A 434 -17.66 -18.92 41.00
CA GLY A 434 -17.19 -19.69 42.16
C GLY A 434 -16.25 -18.87 43.06
N PRO A 435 -16.16 -19.20 44.36
CA PRO A 435 -15.43 -18.40 45.35
C PRO A 435 -13.91 -18.36 45.15
N SER A 436 -13.35 -19.19 44.27
CA SER A 436 -11.93 -19.22 43.92
C SER A 436 -11.54 -18.22 42.84
N ILE A 437 -12.50 -17.58 42.16
CA ILE A 437 -12.24 -16.62 41.08
C ILE A 437 -12.30 -15.20 41.63
N CYS A 438 -11.22 -14.44 41.40
CA CYS A 438 -11.14 -13.05 41.80
C CYS A 438 -11.70 -12.15 40.69
N THR A 439 -12.69 -11.32 41.01
CA THR A 439 -13.35 -10.41 40.06
C THR A 439 -13.36 -8.95 40.51
N GLU A 440 -12.81 -8.66 41.70
CA GLU A 440 -12.63 -7.31 42.22
C GLU A 440 -11.71 -6.51 41.29
N GLY A 441 -12.09 -5.29 40.92
CA GLY A 441 -11.36 -4.49 39.93
C GLY A 441 -11.76 -4.73 38.47
N PHE A 442 -12.35 -5.87 38.12
CA PHE A 442 -12.70 -6.16 36.72
C PHE A 442 -13.89 -5.31 36.25
N SER A 443 -14.86 -5.06 37.14
CA SER A 443 -16.00 -4.19 36.82
C SER A 443 -15.54 -2.77 36.53
N GLU A 444 -14.58 -2.25 37.30
CA GLU A 444 -13.98 -0.93 37.12
C GLU A 444 -13.28 -0.81 35.76
N LEU A 445 -12.54 -1.84 35.34
CA LEU A 445 -11.91 -1.89 34.02
C LEU A 445 -12.94 -1.91 32.88
N LEU A 446 -13.98 -2.72 32.98
CA LEU A 446 -15.07 -2.78 32.00
C LEU A 446 -15.83 -1.46 31.87
N LEU A 447 -16.08 -0.79 33.01
CA LEU A 447 -16.70 0.54 33.03
C LEU A 447 -15.78 1.58 32.37
N ALA A 448 -14.48 1.57 32.68
CA ALA A 448 -13.51 2.47 32.04
C ALA A 448 -13.48 2.30 30.51
N LEU A 449 -13.54 1.05 30.01
CA LEU A 449 -13.65 0.77 28.58
C LEU A 449 -14.95 1.33 27.99
N ALA A 450 -16.10 1.01 28.59
CA ALA A 450 -17.41 1.44 28.11
C ALA A 450 -17.56 2.97 28.08
N ASP A 451 -17.12 3.64 29.15
CA ASP A 451 -17.18 5.09 29.28
C ASP A 451 -16.34 5.80 28.22
N ASN A 452 -15.12 5.32 27.99
CA ASN A 452 -14.22 5.88 26.97
C ASN A 452 -14.65 5.51 25.53
N ALA A 453 -15.32 4.38 25.34
CA ALA A 453 -15.91 3.98 24.07
C ALA A 453 -17.23 4.73 23.73
N GLY A 454 -17.86 5.35 24.74
CA GLY A 454 -19.08 6.14 24.57
C GLY A 454 -20.36 5.32 24.55
N PHE A 455 -20.39 4.12 25.13
CA PHE A 455 -21.60 3.30 25.28
C PHE A 455 -21.88 2.98 26.75
N THR A 456 -23.06 2.43 27.03
CA THR A 456 -23.39 1.80 28.33
C THR A 456 -23.39 0.28 28.19
N LEU A 457 -23.02 -0.42 29.27
CA LEU A 457 -22.82 -1.87 29.29
C LEU A 457 -23.71 -2.52 30.34
N GLN A 458 -24.69 -3.34 29.93
CA GLN A 458 -25.35 -4.30 30.82
C GLN A 458 -24.68 -5.66 30.64
N LEU A 459 -24.11 -6.22 31.69
CA LEU A 459 -23.43 -7.51 31.64
C LEU A 459 -23.89 -8.38 32.80
N SER A 460 -24.33 -9.60 32.48
CA SER A 460 -24.54 -10.67 33.44
C SER A 460 -23.71 -11.88 33.03
N PHE A 461 -22.84 -12.34 33.92
CA PHE A 461 -22.10 -13.58 33.77
C PHE A 461 -22.46 -14.51 34.92
N THR A 462 -22.85 -15.74 34.61
CA THR A 462 -23.12 -16.76 35.63
C THR A 462 -22.38 -18.04 35.33
N ALA A 463 -21.72 -18.57 36.37
CA ALA A 463 -21.15 -19.90 36.33
C ALA A 463 -20.95 -20.47 37.73
N SER A 464 -21.47 -21.68 37.95
CA SER A 464 -21.46 -22.34 39.27
C SER A 464 -20.27 -23.29 39.47
N VAL A 465 -19.65 -23.77 38.39
CA VAL A 465 -18.55 -24.76 38.42
C VAL A 465 -17.48 -24.41 37.38
N ILE A 466 -17.00 -23.16 37.39
CA ILE A 466 -15.83 -22.83 36.58
C ILE A 466 -14.57 -23.40 37.23
N THR A 467 -13.76 -24.07 36.42
CA THR A 467 -12.47 -24.62 36.81
C THR A 467 -11.31 -23.66 36.57
N SER A 468 -11.48 -22.61 35.74
CA SER A 468 -10.42 -21.64 35.44
C SER A 468 -10.94 -20.22 35.18
N SER A 469 -10.26 -19.23 35.77
CA SER A 469 -10.62 -17.80 35.68
C SER A 469 -10.60 -17.25 34.27
N HIS A 470 -9.67 -17.66 33.39
CA HIS A 470 -9.56 -17.17 32.01
C HIS A 470 -10.88 -17.20 31.21
N VAL A 471 -11.71 -18.22 31.45
CA VAL A 471 -13.02 -18.39 30.78
C VAL A 471 -13.93 -17.19 31.02
N LEU A 472 -13.92 -16.61 32.23
CA LEU A 472 -14.71 -15.41 32.53
C LEU A 472 -14.28 -14.24 31.65
N PHE A 473 -12.97 -13.98 31.56
CA PHE A 473 -12.43 -12.81 30.91
C PHE A 473 -12.51 -12.92 29.39
N GLU A 474 -12.12 -14.08 28.85
CA GLU A 474 -12.20 -14.38 27.43
C GLU A 474 -13.66 -14.32 26.93
N ASP A 475 -14.59 -15.01 27.60
CA ASP A 475 -15.99 -15.08 27.16
C ASP A 475 -16.68 -13.70 27.22
N VAL A 476 -16.46 -12.95 28.31
CA VAL A 476 -17.00 -11.58 28.44
C VAL A 476 -16.46 -10.71 27.31
N ALA A 477 -15.15 -10.76 27.05
CA ALA A 477 -14.51 -9.97 26.01
C ALA A 477 -14.98 -10.35 24.61
N LEU A 478 -15.12 -11.65 24.33
CA LEU A 478 -15.61 -12.19 23.06
C LEU A 478 -17.03 -11.74 22.77
N VAL A 479 -17.91 -11.77 23.77
CA VAL A 479 -19.30 -11.31 23.65
C VAL A 479 -19.37 -9.79 23.44
N ILE A 480 -18.53 -9.02 24.15
CA ILE A 480 -18.38 -7.56 23.91
C ILE A 480 -17.91 -7.30 22.48
N GLY A 481 -16.83 -7.95 22.05
CA GLY A 481 -16.28 -7.80 20.71
C GLY A 481 -17.30 -8.15 19.63
N ARG A 482 -18.09 -9.21 19.82
CA ARG A 482 -19.12 -9.62 18.87
C ARG A 482 -20.26 -8.60 18.75
N ALA A 483 -20.70 -8.05 19.89
CA ALA A 483 -21.72 -7.00 19.91
C ALA A 483 -21.22 -5.74 19.18
N LEU A 484 -19.98 -5.34 19.44
CA LEU A 484 -19.34 -4.21 18.76
C LEU A 484 -19.17 -4.47 17.26
N LEU A 485 -18.73 -5.66 16.84
CA LEU A 485 -18.59 -6.01 15.42
C LEU A 485 -19.93 -5.90 14.68
N GLU A 486 -21.02 -6.41 15.26
CA GLU A 486 -22.35 -6.31 14.65
C GLU A 486 -22.75 -4.84 14.45
N LEU A 487 -22.61 -4.01 15.49
CA LEU A 487 -22.93 -2.58 15.42
C LEU A 487 -22.03 -1.83 14.43
N LEU A 488 -20.74 -2.14 14.41
CA LEU A 488 -19.79 -1.52 13.48
C LEU A 488 -20.14 -1.85 12.03
N VAL A 489 -20.49 -3.11 11.73
CA VAL A 489 -20.93 -3.52 10.38
C VAL A 489 -22.19 -2.77 9.98
N ILE A 490 -23.19 -2.67 10.88
CA ILE A 490 -24.42 -1.91 10.61
C ILE A 490 -24.08 -0.44 10.31
N ARG A 491 -23.25 0.20 11.15
CA ARG A 491 -22.84 1.61 10.96
C ARG A 491 -22.04 1.81 9.69
N MET A 492 -21.12 0.92 9.36
CA MET A 492 -20.36 0.95 8.10
C MET A 492 -21.28 0.92 6.88
N MET A 493 -22.31 0.07 6.90
CA MET A 493 -23.27 -0.03 5.79
C MET A 493 -24.22 1.16 5.72
N SER A 494 -24.70 1.64 6.86
CA SER A 494 -25.73 2.70 6.89
C SER A 494 -25.16 4.09 6.68
N GLN A 495 -24.03 4.42 7.31
CA GLN A 495 -23.45 5.77 7.34
C GLN A 495 -21.94 5.82 7.11
N GLY A 496 -21.23 4.68 7.20
CA GLY A 496 -19.77 4.61 7.12
C GLY A 496 -19.08 5.01 8.43
N THR A 497 -17.96 4.36 8.75
CA THR A 497 -17.14 4.66 9.94
C THR A 497 -15.63 4.56 9.64
N ASP A 498 -14.79 4.94 10.59
CA ASP A 498 -13.33 4.86 10.45
C ASP A 498 -12.77 3.43 10.59
N GLY A 499 -13.47 2.52 11.27
CA GLY A 499 -13.12 1.09 11.38
C GLY A 499 -11.73 0.76 11.97
N ALA A 500 -10.99 1.77 12.40
CA ALA A 500 -9.73 1.69 13.13
C ALA A 500 -9.57 2.96 13.95
N GLY A 501 -8.84 2.87 15.05
CA GLY A 501 -8.67 3.99 15.96
C GLY A 501 -7.54 3.78 16.94
N SER A 502 -7.13 4.86 17.60
CA SER A 502 -6.04 4.90 18.57
C SER A 502 -6.36 5.85 19.70
N ASN A 503 -5.70 5.71 20.85
CA ASN A 503 -5.73 6.72 21.90
C ASN A 503 -4.66 7.82 21.75
N ILE A 504 -3.93 7.82 20.63
CA ILE A 504 -2.88 8.79 20.31
C ILE A 504 -3.39 9.71 19.20
N HIS A 505 -3.56 10.99 19.52
CA HIS A 505 -4.09 11.99 18.59
C HIS A 505 -3.15 13.18 18.37
N THR A 506 -2.27 13.46 19.34
CA THR A 506 -1.43 14.66 19.37
C THR A 506 0.02 14.34 19.71
N ALA A 507 0.92 15.30 19.47
CA ALA A 507 2.30 15.21 19.92
C ALA A 507 2.41 15.08 21.46
N ALA A 508 1.48 15.69 22.21
CA ALA A 508 1.42 15.58 23.65
C ALA A 508 1.08 14.15 24.10
N ASP A 509 0.22 13.45 23.37
CA ASP A 509 -0.12 12.04 23.67
C ASP A 509 1.09 11.13 23.49
N LEU A 510 1.86 11.31 22.41
CA LEU A 510 3.12 10.58 22.18
C LEU A 510 4.13 10.81 23.33
N GLN A 511 4.17 12.01 23.90
CA GLN A 511 5.09 12.33 24.99
C GLN A 511 4.59 11.84 26.36
N ASN A 512 3.29 11.95 26.60
CA ASN A 512 2.72 11.92 27.95
C ASN A 512 1.89 10.68 28.26
N LEU A 513 1.51 9.84 27.28
CA LEU A 513 0.85 8.58 27.58
C LEU A 513 1.86 7.54 28.05
N ALA A 514 1.51 6.78 29.08
CA ALA A 514 2.27 5.58 29.48
C ALA A 514 1.88 4.37 28.63
N VAL A 515 0.61 4.30 28.23
CA VAL A 515 0.04 3.20 27.43
C VAL A 515 -0.58 3.78 26.15
N GLY A 516 -0.03 3.42 25.01
CA GLY A 516 -0.63 3.63 23.70
C GLY A 516 -1.45 2.41 23.32
N VAL A 517 -2.67 2.59 22.85
CA VAL A 517 -3.51 1.51 22.34
C VAL A 517 -4.08 1.95 21.02
N ALA A 518 -4.07 1.04 20.05
CA ALA A 518 -4.89 1.19 18.88
C ALA A 518 -5.48 -0.16 18.47
N LEU A 519 -6.48 -0.08 17.61
CA LEU A 519 -7.14 -1.25 17.05
C LEU A 519 -7.54 -1.00 15.61
N SER A 520 -7.66 -2.07 14.83
CA SER A 520 -8.20 -2.02 13.49
C SER A 520 -9.04 -3.26 13.21
N VAL A 521 -10.29 -3.04 12.75
CA VAL A 521 -11.23 -4.13 12.47
C VAL A 521 -11.06 -4.58 11.02
N GLU A 522 -10.48 -5.76 10.83
CA GLU A 522 -9.97 -6.22 9.53
C GLU A 522 -10.35 -7.66 9.19
N GLY A 523 -11.10 -8.33 10.06
CA GLY A 523 -11.45 -9.73 9.89
C GLY A 523 -10.36 -10.69 10.34
N ARG A 524 -9.43 -10.23 11.18
CA ARG A 524 -8.33 -11.04 11.71
C ARG A 524 -8.22 -10.83 13.21
N LYS A 525 -7.99 -11.91 13.96
CA LYS A 525 -7.65 -11.88 15.37
C LYS A 525 -6.14 -11.75 15.50
N PHE A 526 -5.67 -10.61 15.99
CA PHE A 526 -4.26 -10.43 16.36
C PHE A 526 -4.17 -9.48 17.56
N TRP A 527 -3.23 -9.70 18.46
CA TRP A 527 -2.88 -8.70 19.45
C TRP A 527 -1.44 -8.83 19.92
N SER A 528 -0.85 -7.73 20.36
CA SER A 528 0.51 -7.74 20.92
C SER A 528 0.77 -6.59 21.88
N PHE A 529 1.66 -6.83 22.85
CA PHE A 529 2.25 -5.81 23.71
C PHE A 529 3.65 -5.45 23.23
N VAL A 530 3.88 -4.17 22.98
CA VAL A 530 5.17 -3.63 22.51
C VAL A 530 5.81 -2.80 23.62
N PRO A 531 6.82 -3.33 24.33
CA PRO A 531 7.52 -2.59 25.38
C PRO A 531 8.48 -1.57 24.80
N PHE A 532 8.54 -0.38 25.41
CA PHE A 532 9.54 0.63 25.09
C PHE A 532 10.60 0.65 26.19
N GLY A 533 11.87 0.54 25.80
CA GLY A 533 13.01 0.65 26.73
C GLY A 533 13.23 -0.56 27.64
N GLU A 534 12.47 -1.65 27.47
CA GLU A 534 12.71 -2.93 28.13
C GLU A 534 12.41 -4.09 27.16
N SER A 535 12.93 -5.28 27.45
CA SER A 535 12.62 -6.49 26.67
C SER A 535 11.21 -7.00 26.96
N TYR A 536 10.61 -7.73 26.03
CA TYR A 536 9.31 -8.38 26.24
C TYR A 536 9.30 -9.31 27.46
N SER A 537 10.41 -10.00 27.72
CA SER A 537 10.55 -10.85 28.90
C SER A 537 10.51 -10.08 30.22
N GLN A 538 11.03 -8.85 30.26
CA GLN A 538 10.96 -7.98 31.44
C GLN A 538 9.54 -7.44 31.63
N LEU A 539 8.91 -7.00 30.54
CA LEU A 539 7.52 -6.55 30.54
C LEU A 539 6.59 -7.64 31.11
N ARG A 540 6.72 -8.87 30.62
CA ARG A 540 5.90 -10.01 31.09
C ARG A 540 5.95 -10.19 32.60
N ARG A 541 7.14 -10.13 33.20
CA ARG A 541 7.30 -10.28 34.66
C ARG A 541 6.75 -9.10 35.44
N ARG A 542 6.76 -7.91 34.84
CA ARG A 542 6.37 -6.66 35.51
C ARG A 542 4.86 -6.44 35.52
N ILE A 543 4.16 -6.81 34.45
CA ILE A 543 2.74 -6.45 34.28
C ILE A 543 1.81 -7.58 33.80
N LEU A 544 2.33 -8.65 33.18
CA LEU A 544 1.48 -9.69 32.56
C LEU A 544 1.37 -10.97 33.41
N VAL A 545 2.42 -11.36 34.13
CA VAL A 545 2.47 -12.65 34.83
C VAL A 545 2.70 -12.47 36.33
N GLY A 546 1.79 -13.03 37.13
CA GLY A 546 1.95 -13.14 38.58
C GLY A 546 1.83 -11.81 39.32
N GLN A 547 1.15 -10.83 38.73
CA GLN A 547 0.84 -9.56 39.38
C GLN A 547 -0.60 -9.55 39.88
N ASP A 548 -0.82 -8.85 40.99
CA ASP A 548 -2.14 -8.47 41.46
C ASP A 548 -2.47 -7.08 40.92
N VAL A 549 -3.63 -6.95 40.30
CA VAL A 549 -4.21 -5.72 39.77
C VAL A 549 -5.41 -5.36 40.65
N PHE A 550 -5.47 -4.13 41.14
CA PHE A 550 -6.49 -3.68 42.09
C PHE A 550 -6.67 -4.60 43.31
N GLY A 551 -5.57 -5.19 43.78
CA GLY A 551 -5.51 -5.99 44.99
C GLY A 551 -5.63 -7.50 44.80
N THR A 552 -6.58 -7.99 43.99
CA THR A 552 -6.81 -9.46 43.88
C THR A 552 -6.95 -9.99 42.44
N LEU A 553 -7.12 -9.12 41.45
CA LEU A 553 -7.28 -9.51 40.04
C LEU A 553 -5.94 -9.98 39.48
N ARG A 554 -5.89 -11.17 38.87
CA ARG A 554 -4.64 -11.70 38.32
C ARG A 554 -4.37 -11.11 36.94
N SER A 555 -3.16 -10.62 36.71
CA SER A 555 -2.79 -10.00 35.43
C SER A 555 -2.86 -10.97 34.25
N GLU A 556 -2.59 -12.26 34.47
CA GLU A 556 -2.67 -13.33 33.46
C GLU A 556 -4.09 -13.69 33.02
N ASP A 557 -5.13 -13.15 33.66
CA ASP A 557 -6.50 -13.28 33.18
C ASP A 557 -6.90 -12.09 32.28
N LEU A 558 -6.14 -10.98 32.33
CA LEU A 558 -6.46 -9.75 31.61
C LEU A 558 -5.91 -9.73 30.18
N ASP A 559 -4.87 -10.50 29.86
CA ASP A 559 -4.45 -10.73 28.47
C ASP A 559 -5.44 -11.64 27.73
N ASP A 560 -6.07 -12.61 28.42
CA ASP A 560 -7.19 -13.39 27.89
C ASP A 560 -8.40 -12.50 27.53
N PHE A 561 -8.64 -11.41 28.28
CA PHE A 561 -9.62 -10.40 27.89
C PHE A 561 -9.25 -9.74 26.55
N VAL A 562 -7.97 -9.36 26.36
CA VAL A 562 -7.52 -8.74 25.09
C VAL A 562 -7.67 -9.74 23.93
N ASP A 563 -7.32 -11.01 24.17
CA ASP A 563 -7.46 -12.10 23.21
C ASP A 563 -8.92 -12.34 22.79
N GLY A 564 -9.81 -12.44 23.76
CA GLY A 564 -11.25 -12.59 23.53
C GLY A 564 -11.84 -11.39 22.80
N LEU A 565 -11.44 -10.17 23.14
CA LEU A 565 -11.90 -8.94 22.48
C LEU A 565 -11.43 -8.89 21.02
N ALA A 566 -10.16 -9.18 20.76
CA ALA A 566 -9.60 -9.25 19.40
C ALA A 566 -10.33 -10.30 18.56
N GLY A 567 -10.65 -11.46 19.15
CA GLY A 567 -11.42 -12.52 18.50
C GLY A 567 -12.86 -12.11 18.20
N GLY A 568 -13.59 -11.61 19.19
CA GLY A 568 -14.99 -11.21 19.04
C GLY A 568 -15.18 -10.04 18.06
N LEU A 569 -14.26 -9.07 18.08
CA LEU A 569 -14.29 -7.92 17.18
C LEU A 569 -13.70 -8.23 15.80
N ALA A 570 -12.99 -9.35 15.64
CA ALA A 570 -12.18 -9.67 14.47
C ALA A 570 -11.19 -8.53 14.12
N ALA A 571 -10.43 -8.11 15.13
CA ALA A 571 -9.53 -6.97 15.05
C ALA A 571 -8.08 -7.32 15.41
N SER A 572 -7.16 -6.54 14.82
CA SER A 572 -5.78 -6.43 15.31
C SER A 572 -5.73 -5.35 16.39
N ILE A 573 -5.13 -5.66 17.55
CA ILE A 573 -4.98 -4.75 18.70
C ILE A 573 -3.50 -4.60 19.06
N MET A 574 -2.98 -3.38 19.08
CA MET A 574 -1.59 -3.11 19.45
C MET A 574 -1.55 -2.27 20.73
N ILE A 575 -0.77 -2.73 21.71
CA ILE A 575 -0.62 -2.08 23.02
C ILE A 575 0.84 -1.69 23.22
N HIS A 576 1.16 -0.41 23.09
CA HIS A 576 2.50 0.12 23.35
C HIS A 576 2.64 0.48 24.83
N ILE A 577 3.58 -0.16 25.51
CA ILE A 577 3.95 0.17 26.89
C ILE A 577 5.14 1.12 26.85
N ARG A 578 4.82 2.41 26.77
CA ARG A 578 5.78 3.50 26.47
C ARG A 578 6.68 3.82 27.66
N ARG A 579 6.15 3.69 28.88
CA ARG A 579 6.86 3.97 30.13
C ARG A 579 6.44 2.98 31.21
N PRO A 580 7.35 2.60 32.11
CA PRO A 580 7.02 1.70 33.22
C PRO A 580 6.15 2.45 34.26
N VAL A 581 4.94 1.96 34.46
CA VAL A 581 4.01 2.35 35.54
C VAL A 581 3.56 1.10 36.30
N SER A 582 2.79 1.27 37.38
CA SER A 582 2.29 0.12 38.17
C SER A 582 1.39 -0.80 37.33
N PRO A 583 1.19 -2.08 37.72
CA PRO A 583 0.21 -2.96 37.07
C PRO A 583 -1.19 -2.34 36.98
N ASP A 584 -1.66 -1.73 38.08
CA ASP A 584 -2.96 -1.03 38.14
C ASP A 584 -3.06 0.09 37.09
N GLU A 585 -2.06 0.99 37.04
CA GLU A 585 -2.04 2.09 36.08
C GLU A 585 -1.90 1.58 34.64
N THR A 586 -1.15 0.49 34.45
CA THR A 586 -0.96 -0.12 33.13
C THR A 586 -2.28 -0.66 32.60
N TRP A 587 -2.94 -1.54 33.35
CA TRP A 587 -4.18 -2.19 32.92
C TRP A 587 -5.34 -1.21 32.81
N LEU A 588 -5.46 -0.23 33.71
CA LEU A 588 -6.41 0.87 33.54
C LEU A 588 -6.15 1.66 32.26
N GLY A 589 -4.87 1.92 31.95
CA GLY A 589 -4.42 2.54 30.71
C GLY A 589 -4.78 1.72 29.46
N VAL A 590 -4.66 0.40 29.52
CA VAL A 590 -5.06 -0.52 28.44
C VAL A 590 -6.57 -0.41 28.19
N PHE A 591 -7.42 -0.58 29.20
CA PHE A 591 -8.88 -0.55 29.03
C PHE A 591 -9.39 0.84 28.61
N THR A 592 -8.83 1.90 29.20
CA THR A 592 -9.11 3.29 28.77
C THR A 592 -8.69 3.53 27.32
N GLY A 593 -7.51 3.04 26.94
CA GLY A 593 -6.98 3.14 25.58
C GLY A 593 -7.80 2.36 24.57
N LEU A 594 -8.20 1.13 24.89
CA LEU A 594 -9.13 0.32 24.10
C LEU A 594 -10.45 1.07 23.89
N GLY A 595 -11.04 1.63 24.96
CA GLY A 595 -12.26 2.42 24.85
C GLY A 595 -12.11 3.59 23.88
N LYS A 596 -11.05 4.39 24.00
CA LYS A 596 -10.77 5.52 23.08
C LYS A 596 -10.54 5.08 21.64
N ALA A 597 -9.82 3.97 21.43
CA ALA A 597 -9.59 3.41 20.11
C ALA A 597 -10.89 2.87 19.47
N ILE A 598 -11.78 2.25 20.26
CA ILE A 598 -13.13 1.85 19.83
C ILE A 598 -13.96 3.08 19.45
N ALA A 599 -13.98 4.12 20.30
CA ALA A 599 -14.70 5.35 20.00
C ALA A 599 -14.25 5.96 18.67
N GLU A 600 -12.94 6.01 18.41
CA GLU A 600 -12.41 6.49 17.15
C GLU A 600 -12.78 5.59 15.96
N ALA A 601 -12.68 4.26 16.10
CA ALA A 601 -13.10 3.34 15.06
C ALA A 601 -14.58 3.48 14.67
N PHE A 602 -15.43 3.90 15.61
CA PHE A 602 -16.86 4.14 15.39
C PHE A 602 -17.20 5.56 14.93
N LEU A 603 -16.21 6.45 14.76
CA LEU A 603 -16.47 7.81 14.27
C LEU A 603 -17.12 7.79 12.89
N PRO A 604 -18.17 8.60 12.64
CA PRO A 604 -18.83 8.67 11.34
C PRO A 604 -17.88 9.07 10.21
N ASN A 605 -17.87 8.27 9.15
CA ASN A 605 -17.11 8.53 7.93
C ASN A 605 -17.97 8.26 6.69
N PRO A 606 -18.70 9.27 6.17
CA PRO A 606 -19.62 9.09 5.06
C PRO A 606 -18.96 8.61 3.76
N PHE A 607 -17.66 8.86 3.60
CA PHE A 607 -16.87 8.45 2.44
C PHE A 607 -16.63 6.94 2.38
N ARG A 608 -16.82 6.26 3.52
CA ARG A 608 -16.69 4.81 3.66
C ARG A 608 -18.03 4.09 3.78
N ARG A 609 -19.13 4.78 3.50
CA ARG A 609 -20.47 4.19 3.54
C ARG A 609 -20.58 3.02 2.57
N GLY A 610 -21.07 1.88 3.06
CA GLY A 610 -21.24 0.66 2.25
C GLY A 610 -19.95 -0.13 2.04
N VAL A 611 -18.89 0.22 2.76
CA VAL A 611 -17.60 -0.49 2.74
C VAL A 611 -17.46 -1.29 4.03
N PRO A 612 -17.22 -2.61 3.98
CA PRO A 612 -17.02 -3.40 5.19
C PRO A 612 -15.80 -2.90 5.99
N PRO A 613 -15.76 -3.11 7.31
CA PRO A 613 -14.53 -2.97 8.08
C PRO A 613 -13.44 -3.90 7.50
N GLY A 614 -12.33 -3.34 7.00
CA GLY A 614 -11.20 -4.09 6.43
C GLY A 614 -10.83 -3.68 4.99
N VAL A 615 -9.54 -3.78 4.66
CA VAL A 615 -8.98 -3.36 3.35
C VAL A 615 -9.48 -4.24 2.20
N LYS A 616 -9.77 -5.52 2.47
CA LYS A 616 -10.22 -6.49 1.45
C LYS A 616 -11.73 -6.49 1.19
N ALA A 617 -12.51 -5.65 1.90
CA ALA A 617 -13.98 -5.62 1.80
C ALA A 617 -14.65 -7.01 1.96
N THR A 618 -13.98 -7.93 2.64
CA THR A 618 -14.48 -9.27 2.97
C THR A 618 -14.24 -9.50 4.45
N LEU A 619 -15.27 -9.27 5.26
CA LEU A 619 -15.35 -9.90 6.58
C LEU A 619 -16.10 -11.20 6.38
N SER A 620 -15.40 -12.33 6.46
CA SER A 620 -16.01 -13.66 6.56
C SER A 620 -16.33 -13.97 8.01
#